data_AF-A0A5B8UDU5-F1
#
_entry.id   AF-A0A5B8UDU5-F1
#
_cell.length_a   1.000
_cell.length_b   1.000
_cell.length_c   1.000
_cell.angle_alpha   90.00
_cell.angle_beta   90.00
_cell.angle_gamma   90.00
#
_symmetry.space_group_name_H-M   'P 1'
#
loop_
_entity.id
_entity.type
_entity.pdbx_description
1 polymer ?
#
loop_
_entity_poly.entity_id
_entity_poly.type
_entity_poly.pdbx_seq_one_letter_code
_entity_poly.pdbx_strand_id
1 'polypeptide(L)'
;MKSIQQTAAEAVIFLSLFGASCEKTASSSASLKDAVITGFDQRACPCCGGLMINFSGETQPYTGTFYLVDNDPAEFKISTASAFPIAVRVQYSALDKCFGKYVRISKLERK
;
A
#
# COMPACT_ATOMS: atom_id res chain seq x y z
N MET A 1 -38.50 52.52 -32.62
CA MET A 1 -37.87 51.94 -33.82
C MET A 1 -36.35 52.16 -33.75
N LYS A 2 -35.54 51.19 -34.22
CA LYS A 2 -34.10 50.91 -33.95
C LYS A 2 -33.92 50.07 -32.67
N SER A 3 -33.69 48.76 -32.65
CA SER A 3 -33.07 47.77 -33.55
C SER A 3 -31.53 47.81 -33.65
N ILE A 4 -30.94 46.77 -33.01
CA ILE A 4 -29.81 45.91 -33.44
C ILE A 4 -28.38 46.36 -33.05
N GLN A 5 -27.57 45.32 -32.74
CA GLN A 5 -26.10 45.15 -32.74
C GLN A 5 -25.51 45.13 -31.32
N GLN A 6 -25.46 43.98 -30.62
CA GLN A 6 -24.40 42.94 -30.70
C GLN A 6 -22.97 43.49 -30.74
N THR A 7 -22.25 43.39 -29.61
CA THR A 7 -20.81 43.09 -29.65
C THR A 7 -20.48 42.11 -28.52
N ALA A 8 -19.91 40.98 -28.92
CA ALA A 8 -19.54 39.83 -28.12
C ALA A 8 -18.08 39.95 -27.62
N ALA A 9 -17.73 39.04 -26.71
CA ALA A 9 -16.38 38.75 -26.21
C ALA A 9 -15.82 39.84 -25.28
N GLU A 10 -15.25 39.57 -24.12
CA GLU A 10 -14.26 38.54 -23.77
C GLU A 10 -14.48 38.11 -22.30
N ALA A 11 -14.59 36.80 -22.03
CA ALA A 11 -13.51 35.94 -21.55
C ALA A 11 -13.48 35.77 -20.01
N VAL A 12 -14.25 34.78 -19.55
CA VAL A 12 -13.81 33.68 -18.68
C VAL A 12 -12.77 34.05 -17.60
N ILE A 13 -13.23 34.34 -16.38
CA ILE A 13 -12.45 34.13 -15.15
C ILE A 13 -13.14 33.00 -14.38
N PHE A 14 -13.02 31.81 -14.95
CA PHE A 14 -13.12 30.54 -14.24
C PHE A 14 -11.68 30.18 -13.85
N LEU A 15 -11.25 30.53 -12.63
CA LEU A 15 -9.98 30.02 -12.10
C LEU A 15 -10.13 29.60 -10.63
N SER A 16 -10.81 28.47 -10.49
CA SER A 16 -10.28 27.30 -9.77
C SER A 16 -9.42 27.57 -8.52
N LEU A 17 -10.08 27.85 -7.40
CA LEU A 17 -9.60 27.43 -6.08
C LEU A 17 -10.05 25.99 -5.84
N PHE A 18 -9.56 25.05 -6.67
CA PHE A 18 -9.62 23.64 -6.34
C PHE A 18 -8.57 23.37 -5.27
N GLY A 19 -9.06 22.84 -4.15
CA GLY A 19 -8.30 22.64 -2.93
C GLY A 19 -6.96 21.96 -3.19
N ALA A 20 -5.94 22.52 -2.55
CA ALA A 20 -4.75 21.76 -2.21
C ALA A 20 -5.15 20.64 -1.24
N SER A 21 -5.70 19.55 -1.78
CA SER A 21 -5.76 18.28 -1.10
C SER A 21 -4.35 17.71 -1.11
N CYS A 22 -3.54 18.15 -0.16
CA CYS A 22 -2.27 17.51 0.17
C CYS A 22 -2.56 16.06 0.57
N GLU A 23 -2.41 15.12 -0.36
CA GLU A 23 -2.21 13.72 -0.01
C GLU A 23 -0.86 13.60 0.71
N LYS A 24 -0.92 13.57 2.04
CA LYS A 24 0.22 13.22 2.88
C LYS A 24 0.55 11.75 2.63
N THR A 25 1.38 11.50 1.62
CA THR A 25 2.01 10.21 1.36
C THR A 25 3.06 9.98 2.45
N ALA A 26 2.59 9.59 3.62
CA ALA A 26 3.42 9.04 4.68
C ALA A 26 3.02 7.57 4.85
N SER A 27 3.70 6.69 4.11
CA SER A 27 3.59 5.22 4.20
C SER A 27 4.19 4.68 5.50
N SER A 28 3.69 5.20 6.61
CA SER A 28 3.88 4.74 7.97
C SER A 28 2.50 4.85 8.61
N SER A 29 1.64 3.86 8.36
CA SER A 29 0.25 3.95 8.79
C SER A 29 0.18 3.77 10.31
N ALA A 30 -0.04 4.87 11.03
CA ALA A 30 -0.38 4.84 12.46
C ALA A 30 -1.67 4.03 12.73
N SER A 31 -2.43 3.67 11.70
CA SER A 31 -3.61 2.81 11.77
C SER A 31 -3.33 1.42 11.18
N LEU A 32 -4.02 0.41 11.70
CA LEU A 32 -4.01 -0.95 11.16
C LEU A 32 -4.58 -0.98 9.73
N LYS A 33 -3.83 -1.56 8.81
CA LYS A 33 -4.19 -1.76 7.40
C LYS A 33 -4.48 -3.22 7.13
N ASP A 34 -5.52 -3.47 6.34
CA ASP A 34 -5.85 -4.82 5.90
C ASP A 34 -4.78 -5.32 4.93
N ALA A 35 -4.40 -6.58 5.08
CA ALA A 35 -3.43 -7.24 4.25
C ALA A 35 -3.66 -8.76 4.21
N VAL A 36 -3.00 -9.41 3.25
CA VAL A 36 -3.00 -10.86 3.09
C VAL A 36 -1.56 -11.34 3.05
N ILE A 37 -1.22 -12.28 3.93
CA ILE A 37 0.06 -12.98 3.86
C ILE A 37 -0.16 -14.20 2.98
N THR A 38 0.57 -14.29 1.87
CA THR A 38 0.34 -15.31 0.82
C THR A 38 1.31 -16.48 0.90
N GLY A 39 2.36 -16.38 1.71
CA GLY A 39 3.35 -17.44 1.87
C GLY A 39 4.74 -16.90 2.17
N PHE A 40 5.76 -17.64 1.72
CA PHE A 40 7.16 -17.26 1.89
C PHE A 40 7.89 -17.08 0.56
N ASP A 41 8.80 -16.11 0.48
CA ASP A 41 9.73 -16.00 -0.65
C ASP A 41 11.13 -16.54 -0.27
N GLN A 42 11.36 -17.83 -0.52
CA GLN A 42 12.63 -18.49 -0.21
C GLN A 42 13.82 -17.89 -0.98
N ARG A 43 13.58 -17.20 -2.10
CA ARG A 43 14.64 -16.56 -2.89
C ARG A 43 15.22 -15.32 -2.18
N ALA A 44 14.45 -14.72 -1.27
CA ALA A 44 14.84 -13.54 -0.51
C ALA A 44 15.46 -13.87 0.86
N CYS A 45 15.70 -15.16 1.15
CA CYS A 45 16.33 -15.63 2.38
C CYS A 45 17.66 -14.90 2.72
N PRO A 46 18.56 -14.58 1.76
CA PRO A 46 19.80 -13.83 2.06
C PRO A 46 19.56 -12.41 2.61
N CYS A 47 18.34 -11.87 2.43
CA CYS A 47 17.96 -10.51 2.78
C CYS A 47 17.05 -10.42 4.01
N CYS A 48 16.94 -11.50 4.80
CA CYS A 48 16.07 -11.56 5.98
C CYS A 48 14.61 -11.16 5.64
N GLY A 49 14.10 -11.69 4.53
CA GLY A 49 12.73 -11.48 4.07
C GLY A 49 12.07 -12.82 3.81
N GLY A 50 11.21 -13.24 4.73
CA GLY A 50 10.61 -14.57 4.71
C GLY A 50 9.19 -14.52 4.17
N LEU A 51 8.33 -13.69 4.74
CA LEU A 51 6.90 -13.65 4.42
C LEU A 51 6.57 -12.67 3.31
N MET A 52 5.68 -13.10 2.42
CA MET A 52 5.09 -12.26 1.38
C MET A 52 3.78 -11.68 1.91
N ILE A 53 3.68 -10.35 1.91
CA ILE A 53 2.47 -9.62 2.33
C ILE A 53 1.95 -8.75 1.18
N ASN A 54 0.64 -8.79 0.97
CA ASN A 54 -0.06 -8.02 -0.05
C ASN A 54 -1.12 -7.12 0.60
N PHE A 55 -1.18 -5.85 0.20
CA PHE A 55 -2.12 -4.86 0.71
C PHE A 55 -3.31 -4.58 -0.23
N SER A 56 -3.32 -5.14 -1.45
CA SER A 56 -4.41 -5.04 -2.41
C SER A 56 -5.48 -6.14 -2.23
N GLY A 57 -5.25 -7.10 -1.34
CA GLY A 57 -6.12 -8.26 -1.14
C GLY A 57 -5.85 -9.44 -2.07
N GLU A 58 -4.72 -9.44 -2.80
CA GLU A 58 -4.31 -10.62 -3.58
C GLU A 58 -3.99 -11.78 -2.64
N THR A 59 -4.43 -12.98 -3.04
CA THR A 59 -4.29 -14.22 -2.27
C THR A 59 -3.27 -15.17 -2.87
N GLN A 60 -2.94 -15.01 -4.16
CA GLN A 60 -1.95 -15.82 -4.83
C GLN A 60 -0.54 -15.27 -4.61
N PRO A 61 0.42 -16.12 -4.23
CA PRO A 61 1.81 -15.70 -4.13
C PRO A 61 2.33 -15.28 -5.52
N TYR A 62 3.29 -14.34 -5.53
CA TYR A 62 3.95 -13.81 -6.72
C TYR A 62 3.03 -13.11 -7.75
N THR A 63 1.78 -12.86 -7.38
CA THR A 63 0.82 -12.13 -8.20
C THR A 63 0.62 -10.73 -7.63
N GLY A 64 0.47 -9.74 -8.52
CA GLY A 64 0.30 -8.34 -8.14
C GLY A 64 1.50 -7.74 -7.39
N THR A 65 1.26 -6.65 -6.66
CA THR A 65 2.29 -5.99 -5.85
C THR A 65 2.34 -6.61 -4.46
N PHE A 66 3.46 -7.26 -4.11
CA PHE A 66 3.72 -7.75 -2.75
C PHE A 66 4.95 -7.07 -2.14
N TYR A 67 5.05 -7.17 -0.82
CA TYR A 67 6.16 -6.72 0.00
C TYR A 67 6.72 -7.91 0.77
N LEU A 68 7.99 -7.84 1.13
CA LEU A 68 8.64 -8.81 1.99
C LEU A 68 8.70 -8.30 3.43
N VAL A 69 8.31 -9.15 4.37
CA VAL A 69 8.33 -8.83 5.80
C VAL A 69 9.73 -9.07 6.36
N ASP A 70 10.29 -8.04 7.01
CA ASP A 70 11.62 -8.05 7.65
C ASP A 70 11.65 -8.71 9.03
N ASN A 71 10.50 -8.83 9.70
CA ASN A 71 10.39 -9.53 10.98
C ASN A 71 10.69 -11.02 10.85
N ASP A 72 11.10 -11.65 11.95
CA ASP A 72 11.12 -13.11 12.03
C ASP A 72 9.66 -13.62 11.97
N PRO A 73 9.29 -14.49 11.01
CA PRO A 73 7.97 -15.09 10.91
C PRO A 73 7.50 -15.78 12.20
N ALA A 74 8.44 -16.28 13.02
CA ALA A 74 8.15 -16.89 14.32
C ALA A 74 7.51 -15.90 15.32
N GLU A 75 7.81 -14.59 15.23
CA GLU A 75 7.17 -13.53 16.04
C GLU A 75 5.65 -13.55 15.89
N PHE A 76 5.15 -13.97 14.73
CA PHE A 76 3.73 -14.01 14.40
C PHE A 76 3.12 -15.41 14.47
N LYS A 77 3.88 -16.40 14.94
CA LYS A 77 3.49 -17.82 14.90
C LYS A 77 3.13 -18.26 13.47
N ILE A 78 3.87 -17.77 12.48
CA ILE A 78 3.71 -18.14 11.08
C ILE A 78 4.96 -18.93 10.67
N SER A 79 4.75 -20.11 10.10
CA SER A 79 5.79 -21.00 9.60
C SER A 79 5.43 -21.47 8.19
N THR A 80 6.38 -22.11 7.50
CA THR A 80 6.15 -22.68 6.17
C THR A 80 5.03 -23.72 6.12
N ALA A 81 4.64 -24.28 7.27
CA ALA A 81 3.50 -25.21 7.40
C ALA A 81 2.15 -24.52 7.71
N SER A 82 2.13 -23.19 7.82
CA SER A 82 0.88 -22.46 8.05
C SER A 82 -0.04 -22.54 6.83
N ALA A 83 -1.35 -22.52 7.07
CA ALA A 83 -2.34 -22.46 6.00
C ALA A 83 -2.37 -21.04 5.40
N PHE A 84 -1.93 -20.92 4.15
CA PHE A 84 -2.00 -19.67 3.38
C PHE A 84 -3.19 -19.71 2.42
N PRO A 85 -3.77 -18.55 2.06
CA PRO A 85 -3.44 -17.20 2.52
C PRO A 85 -3.94 -16.90 3.94
N ILE A 86 -3.28 -16.00 4.67
CA ILE A 86 -3.67 -15.54 6.01
C ILE A 86 -4.13 -14.09 5.92
N ALA A 87 -5.40 -13.83 6.19
CA ALA A 87 -5.94 -12.48 6.28
C ALA A 87 -5.53 -11.83 7.61
N VAL A 88 -4.93 -10.64 7.54
CA VAL A 88 -4.41 -9.92 8.70
C VAL A 88 -4.73 -8.43 8.64
N ARG A 89 -4.57 -7.76 9.77
CA ARG A 89 -4.48 -6.31 9.88
C ARG A 89 -3.12 -5.96 10.46
N VAL A 90 -2.39 -5.05 9.83
CA VAL A 90 -1.01 -4.73 10.22
C VAL A 90 -0.76 -3.23 10.33
N GLN A 91 0.06 -2.83 11.30
CA GLN A 91 0.79 -1.58 11.24
C GLN A 91 2.20 -1.89 10.76
N TYR A 92 2.71 -1.08 9.84
CA TYR A 92 4.02 -1.31 9.25
C TYR A 92 4.72 0.00 8.87
N SER A 93 6.03 -0.09 8.74
CA SER A 93 6.87 0.92 8.10
C SER A 93 7.55 0.33 6.86
N ALA A 94 7.60 1.08 5.77
CA ALA A 94 8.41 0.71 4.62
C ALA A 94 9.90 0.73 5.00
N LEU A 95 10.65 -0.21 4.42
CA LEU A 95 12.09 -0.28 4.56
C LEU A 95 12.74 -0.31 3.18
N ASP A 96 13.76 0.52 3.00
CA ASP A 96 14.66 0.44 1.86
C ASP A 96 15.85 -0.43 2.27
N LYS A 97 15.72 -1.73 2.01
CA LYS A 97 16.80 -2.69 2.17
C LYS A 97 16.82 -3.69 1.02
N CYS A 98 18.01 -4.18 0.69
CA CYS A 98 18.21 -5.03 -0.50
C CYS A 98 17.64 -4.40 -1.78
N PHE A 99 17.46 -5.20 -2.84
CA PHE A 99 16.96 -4.75 -4.15
C PHE A 99 15.43 -4.87 -4.29
N GLY A 100 14.67 -4.83 -3.18
CA GLY A 100 13.23 -5.15 -3.16
C GLY A 100 12.38 -4.26 -2.26
N LYS A 101 11.06 -4.47 -2.29
CA LYS A 101 10.11 -3.75 -1.42
C LYS A 101 9.96 -4.47 -0.10
N TYR A 102 10.43 -3.87 0.99
CA TYR A 102 10.33 -4.45 2.33
C TYR A 102 9.45 -3.63 3.25
N VAL A 103 8.86 -4.32 4.22
CA VAL A 103 8.12 -3.72 5.32
C VAL A 103 8.54 -4.35 6.64
N ARG A 104 8.56 -3.53 7.69
CA ARG A 104 8.64 -4.01 9.07
C ARG A 104 7.29 -3.83 9.74
N ILE A 105 6.74 -4.93 10.24
CA ILE A 105 5.46 -4.97 10.92
C ILE A 105 5.71 -4.65 12.41
N SER A 106 5.04 -3.61 12.91
CA SER A 106 5.07 -3.23 14.33
C SER A 106 3.89 -3.81 15.10
N LYS A 107 2.79 -4.11 14.42
CA LYS A 107 1.60 -4.77 15.00
C LYS A 107 0.94 -5.66 13.97
N LEU A 108 0.53 -6.86 14.36
CA LEU A 108 -0.21 -7.81 13.51
C LEU A 108 -1.41 -8.38 14.27
N GLU A 109 -2.58 -8.34 13.64
CA GLU A 109 -3.82 -8.95 14.12
C GLU A 109 -4.34 -9.92 13.06
N ARG A 110 -4.64 -11.16 13.43
CA ARG A 110 -5.28 -12.12 12.52
C ARG A 110 -6.78 -11.83 12.45
N LYS A 111 -7.37 -11.96 11.27
CA LYS A 111 -8.83 -11.88 11.08
C LYS A 111 -9.50 -13.21 11.36
#